data_AF-A0AA90USF0-F1
#
_entry.id   AF-A0AA90USF0-F1
#
_cell.length_a   1.000
_cell.length_b   1.000
_cell.length_c   1.000
_cell.angle_alpha   90.00
_cell.angle_beta   90.00
_cell.angle_gamma   90.00
#
_symmetry.space_group_name_H-M   'P 1'
#
loop_
_entity.id
_entity.type
_entity.pdbx_description
1 polymer ?
#
loop_
_entity_poly.entity_id
_entity_poly.type
_entity_poly.pdbx_seq_one_letter_code
_entity_poly.pdbx_strand_id
1 'polypeptide(L)'
;MLRARFGRSSTKTVKDFGRGYIYPKLVFTVLSTVDAEPGDYLAVVAKRNGSEEYMELYDQDFERLRLPATGYEPRTFEVRTKIGEGVTFEEAGSQYNPSRNFYNGKPVIGSTYYYYLTVDEGVSKYYALVDGKLAENIVFGAGSVNSVRGLEPVYELEVRTYRNLEPTGIHSVTSDQEPDNAAIYDLSGRRITGAMKKGIYIKNGKKFCVR
;
A
#
# COMPACT_ATOMS: atom_id res chain seq x y z
N MET A 1 -53.62 12.06 34.17
CA MET A 1 -54.52 12.60 33.11
C MET A 1 -53.77 13.71 32.40
N LEU A 2 -53.19 13.50 31.22
CA LEU A 2 -53.16 14.51 30.15
C LEU A 2 -52.54 13.98 28.86
N ARG A 3 -52.97 14.61 27.78
CA ARG A 3 -52.92 14.21 26.38
C ARG A 3 -51.62 14.61 25.70
N ALA A 4 -51.15 13.78 24.77
CA ALA A 4 -50.10 14.15 23.81
C ALA A 4 -50.70 14.87 22.59
N ARG A 5 -50.06 15.97 22.18
CA ARG A 5 -50.25 16.62 20.87
C ARG A 5 -48.90 16.58 20.16
N PHE A 6 -48.80 15.85 19.04
CA PHE A 6 -47.57 15.78 18.23
C PHE A 6 -47.44 17.05 17.37
N GLY A 7 -46.32 17.77 17.51
CA GLY A 7 -46.01 18.98 16.74
C GLY A 7 -44.74 18.84 15.90
N ARG A 8 -44.91 18.90 14.57
CA ARG A 8 -43.93 19.11 13.47
C ARG A 8 -42.60 18.33 13.52
N SER A 9 -42.49 17.28 12.71
CA SER A 9 -41.20 16.79 12.21
C SER A 9 -40.67 17.72 11.11
N SER A 10 -39.50 18.32 11.28
CA SER A 10 -38.76 18.93 10.16
C SER A 10 -37.80 17.90 9.56
N THR A 11 -38.02 17.50 8.32
CA THR A 11 -37.07 16.68 7.57
C THR A 11 -35.95 17.58 7.03
N LYS A 12 -34.70 17.37 7.46
CA LYS A 12 -33.54 18.00 6.81
C LYS A 12 -32.97 17.07 5.76
N THR A 13 -33.05 17.47 4.49
CA THR A 13 -32.38 16.78 3.39
C THR A 13 -30.92 17.25 3.34
N VAL A 14 -29.97 16.35 3.58
CA VAL A 14 -28.54 16.61 3.39
C VAL A 14 -28.22 16.51 1.90
N LYS A 15 -27.62 17.55 1.34
CA LYS A 15 -27.06 17.55 -0.02
C LYS A 15 -25.53 17.55 0.09
N ASP A 16 -24.83 17.16 -0.98
CA ASP A 16 -23.38 17.18 -1.15
C ASP A 16 -22.56 15.95 -0.67
N PHE A 17 -23.06 14.73 -0.92
CA PHE A 17 -22.21 13.54 -0.94
C PHE A 17 -21.41 13.44 -2.25
N GLY A 18 -20.37 14.28 -2.38
CA GLY A 18 -19.42 14.20 -3.49
C GLY A 18 -18.45 13.01 -3.33
N ARG A 19 -18.10 12.34 -4.43
CA ARG A 19 -17.13 11.23 -4.44
C ARG A 19 -15.75 11.76 -4.01
N GLY A 20 -15.16 11.22 -2.94
CA GLY A 20 -13.82 11.58 -2.46
C GLY A 20 -13.76 12.56 -1.28
N TYR A 21 -14.91 13.09 -0.82
CA TYR A 21 -14.98 13.87 0.42
C TYR A 21 -15.60 13.03 1.54
N ILE A 22 -14.83 12.77 2.59
CA ILE A 22 -15.34 12.22 3.85
C ILE A 22 -15.63 13.42 4.76
N TYR A 23 -16.90 13.71 5.04
CA TYR A 23 -17.23 14.46 6.26
C TYR A 23 -17.06 13.48 7.42
N PRO A 24 -16.07 13.65 8.32
CA PRO A 24 -15.77 12.65 9.35
C PRO A 24 -16.84 12.60 10.45
N LYS A 25 -17.84 13.48 10.43
CA LYS A 25 -18.85 13.58 11.46
C LYS A 25 -20.09 14.32 10.94
N LEU A 26 -21.21 13.61 10.79
CA LEU A 26 -22.52 14.27 10.75
C LEU A 26 -23.05 14.29 12.19
N VAL A 27 -22.87 15.40 12.90
CA VAL A 27 -23.41 15.57 14.25
C VAL A 27 -24.84 16.06 14.13
N PHE A 28 -25.81 15.21 14.42
CA PHE A 28 -27.15 15.66 14.75
C PHE A 28 -27.24 15.78 16.27
N THR A 29 -27.30 17.01 16.77
CA THR A 29 -27.65 17.25 18.18
C THR A 29 -29.17 17.20 18.29
N VAL A 30 -29.69 16.02 18.65
CA VAL A 30 -31.11 15.89 19.03
C VAL A 30 -31.17 16.14 20.53
N LEU A 31 -31.57 17.35 20.90
CA LEU A 31 -31.90 17.68 22.28
C LEU A 31 -33.32 17.17 22.56
N SER A 32 -33.41 16.03 23.24
CA SER A 32 -34.65 15.67 23.93
C SER A 32 -34.79 16.58 25.15
N THR A 33 -35.97 17.14 25.38
CA THR A 33 -36.29 17.85 26.63
C THR A 33 -36.81 16.90 27.72
N VAL A 34 -36.65 15.60 27.51
CA VAL A 34 -37.09 14.50 28.37
C VAL A 34 -35.93 13.53 28.51
N ASP A 35 -35.59 13.18 29.74
CA ASP A 35 -34.59 12.16 30.05
C ASP A 35 -35.10 10.78 29.62
N ALA A 36 -34.20 9.93 29.10
CA ALA A 36 -34.56 8.56 28.78
C ALA A 36 -34.74 7.74 30.05
N GLU A 37 -35.81 6.93 30.13
CA GLU A 37 -36.09 6.03 31.25
C GLU A 37 -35.61 4.59 30.95
N PRO A 38 -35.35 3.76 31.99
CA PRO A 38 -35.05 2.35 31.79
C PRO A 38 -36.15 1.64 30.98
N GLY A 39 -35.81 1.18 29.77
CA GLY A 39 -36.75 0.57 28.83
C GLY A 39 -37.05 1.41 27.59
N ASP A 40 -36.53 2.63 27.49
CA ASP A 40 -36.55 3.42 26.26
C ASP A 40 -35.54 2.88 25.22
N TYR A 41 -35.88 3.02 23.93
CA TYR A 41 -35.05 2.54 22.82
C TYR A 41 -34.73 3.67 21.85
N LEU A 42 -33.48 3.74 21.41
CA LEU A 42 -33.05 4.58 20.30
C LEU A 42 -33.15 3.77 18.99
N ALA A 43 -34.07 4.13 18.11
CA ALA A 43 -34.18 3.53 16.78
C ALA A 43 -33.55 4.44 15.72
N VAL A 44 -32.49 3.96 15.07
CA VAL A 44 -31.89 4.60 13.91
C VAL A 44 -32.15 3.72 12.70
N VAL A 45 -32.78 4.29 11.67
CA VAL A 45 -33.08 3.60 10.42
C VAL A 45 -32.24 4.25 9.32
N ALA A 46 -31.47 3.44 8.62
CA ALA A 46 -30.87 3.88 7.38
C ALA A 46 -31.38 3.07 6.19
N LYS A 47 -31.13 3.59 4.99
CA LYS A 47 -31.61 2.97 3.76
C LYS A 47 -30.79 1.72 3.42
N ARG A 48 -31.46 0.72 2.85
CA ARG A 48 -30.95 -0.58 2.40
C ARG A 48 -29.66 -0.58 1.54
N ASN A 49 -29.21 0.57 1.05
CA ASN A 49 -27.99 0.74 0.26
C ASN A 49 -26.85 1.45 1.04
N GLY A 50 -27.05 1.80 2.32
CA GLY A 50 -26.01 2.27 3.24
C GLY A 50 -25.13 1.08 3.64
N SER A 51 -23.86 1.13 3.26
CA SER A 51 -23.00 -0.06 3.23
C SER A 51 -22.27 -0.36 4.53
N GLU A 52 -22.40 0.47 5.58
CA GLU A 52 -21.55 0.37 6.78
C GLU A 52 -22.26 0.99 7.99
N GLU A 53 -22.93 0.19 8.83
CA GLU A 53 -23.79 0.75 9.88
C GLU A 53 -23.66 -0.02 11.22
N TYR A 54 -22.56 0.24 11.91
CA TYR A 54 -22.55 0.19 13.37
C TYR A 54 -22.73 1.61 13.91
N MET A 55 -23.52 1.77 14.97
CA MET A 55 -23.59 3.03 15.71
C MET A 55 -22.51 3.04 16.79
N GLU A 56 -21.65 4.06 16.77
CA GLU A 56 -20.73 4.32 17.90
C GLU A 56 -21.45 5.23 18.91
N LEU A 57 -21.78 4.67 20.06
CA LEU A 57 -22.21 5.42 21.23
C LEU A 57 -20.99 5.67 22.13
N TYR A 58 -20.96 6.84 22.74
CA TYR A 58 -19.97 7.22 23.75
C TYR A 58 -20.72 7.34 25.06
N ASP A 59 -20.25 6.68 26.10
CA ASP A 59 -20.73 6.94 27.45
C ASP A 59 -20.07 8.20 28.05
N GLN A 60 -20.38 8.49 29.31
CA GLN A 60 -19.87 9.67 30.01
C GLN A 60 -18.35 9.66 30.20
N ASP A 61 -17.72 8.48 30.16
CA ASP A 61 -16.29 8.28 30.29
C ASP A 61 -15.58 8.21 28.92
N PHE A 62 -16.31 8.48 27.84
CA PHE A 62 -15.87 8.38 26.44
C PHE A 62 -15.51 6.96 25.98
N GLU A 63 -15.95 5.93 26.71
CA GLU A 63 -15.80 4.55 26.26
C GLU A 63 -16.73 4.29 25.07
N ARG A 64 -16.22 3.55 24.09
CA ARG A 64 -16.89 3.35 22.80
C ARG A 64 -17.71 2.08 22.81
N LEU A 65 -19.03 2.21 22.71
CA LEU A 65 -19.94 1.10 22.47
C LEU A 65 -20.35 1.05 20.99
N ARG A 66 -20.06 -0.05 20.31
CA ARG A 66 -20.51 -0.30 18.93
C ARG A 66 -21.75 -1.16 18.95
N LEU A 67 -22.89 -0.56 18.60
CA LEU A 67 -24.13 -1.29 18.38
C LEU A 67 -24.20 -1.69 16.91
N PRO A 68 -24.07 -2.98 16.57
CA PRO A 68 -24.32 -3.44 15.21
C PRO A 68 -25.82 -3.28 14.92
N ALA A 69 -26.17 -2.88 13.70
CA ALA A 69 -27.52 -3.14 13.21
C ALA A 69 -27.81 -4.65 13.34
N THR A 70 -28.99 -5.02 13.84
CA THR A 70 -29.36 -6.44 14.05
C THR A 70 -29.12 -7.25 12.77
N GLY A 71 -28.27 -8.27 12.84
CA GLY A 71 -27.93 -9.14 11.70
C GLY A 71 -26.78 -8.67 10.81
N TYR A 72 -26.02 -7.63 11.22
CA TYR A 72 -24.87 -7.13 10.46
C TYR A 72 -23.56 -7.83 10.87
N GLU A 73 -22.92 -8.50 9.90
CA GLU A 73 -21.53 -8.96 10.00
C GLU A 73 -20.59 -7.90 9.39
N PRO A 74 -19.60 -7.38 10.13
CA PRO A 74 -18.62 -6.44 9.59
C PRO A 74 -17.87 -7.03 8.40
N ARG A 75 -17.80 -6.28 7.30
CA ARG A 75 -16.94 -6.65 6.19
C ARG A 75 -15.48 -6.54 6.61
N THR A 76 -14.70 -7.57 6.34
CA THR A 76 -13.28 -7.62 6.64
C THR A 76 -12.46 -7.66 5.35
N PHE A 77 -11.18 -7.35 5.43
CA PHE A 77 -10.23 -7.60 4.35
C PHE A 77 -9.13 -8.56 4.79
N GLU A 78 -8.44 -9.12 3.82
CA GLU A 78 -7.33 -10.03 4.02
C GLU A 78 -6.05 -9.44 3.44
N VAL A 79 -4.95 -9.50 4.20
CA VAL A 79 -3.61 -9.17 3.72
C VAL A 79 -2.94 -10.46 3.30
N ARG A 80 -2.82 -10.66 1.99
CA ARG A 80 -2.15 -11.83 1.42
C ARG A 80 -0.72 -11.48 1.11
N THR A 81 0.21 -12.31 1.57
CA THR A 81 1.63 -12.05 1.43
C THR A 81 2.31 -13.12 0.57
N LYS A 82 3.09 -12.69 -0.41
CA LYS A 82 4.05 -13.53 -1.13
C LYS A 82 5.45 -12.98 -0.88
N ILE A 83 6.13 -13.56 0.10
CA ILE A 83 7.38 -13.02 0.63
C ILE A 83 8.58 -13.74 0.00
N GLY A 84 9.48 -12.95 -0.57
CA GLY A 84 10.75 -13.43 -1.10
C GLY A 84 11.69 -13.94 -0.02
N GLU A 85 12.62 -14.81 -0.41
CA GLU A 85 13.60 -15.37 0.51
C GLU A 85 14.43 -14.27 1.18
N GLY A 86 14.64 -14.40 2.50
CA GLY A 86 15.39 -13.45 3.31
C GLY A 86 14.61 -12.21 3.74
N VAL A 87 13.30 -12.20 3.53
CA VAL A 87 12.40 -11.15 4.05
C VAL A 87 11.52 -11.72 5.14
N THR A 88 11.33 -10.97 6.21
CA THR A 88 10.29 -11.24 7.21
C THR A 88 9.14 -10.26 7.05
N PHE A 89 7.93 -10.80 7.21
CA PHE A 89 6.71 -10.03 7.37
C PHE A 89 6.17 -10.31 8.78
N GLU A 90 5.90 -9.25 9.53
CA GLU A 90 5.37 -9.37 10.88
C GLU A 90 4.20 -8.41 11.07
N GLU A 91 3.08 -8.90 11.59
CA GLU A 91 1.98 -8.03 12.01
C GLU A 91 2.44 -7.10 13.14
N ALA A 92 2.15 -5.81 13.04
CA ALA A 92 2.50 -4.88 14.11
C ALA A 92 1.64 -5.14 15.36
N GLY A 93 2.21 -4.89 16.54
CA GLY A 93 1.54 -5.13 17.82
C GLY A 93 0.27 -4.29 18.04
N SER A 94 -0.41 -4.59 19.14
CA SER A 94 -1.74 -4.04 19.50
C SER A 94 -1.82 -2.51 19.58
N GLN A 95 -0.69 -1.82 19.80
CA GLN A 95 -0.62 -0.36 19.74
C GLN A 95 -1.00 0.18 18.36
N TYR A 96 -0.55 -0.49 17.29
CA TYR A 96 -0.84 -0.10 15.91
C TYR A 96 -2.07 -0.82 15.37
N ASN A 97 -2.25 -2.08 15.75
CA ASN A 97 -3.37 -2.94 15.37
C ASN A 97 -4.28 -3.21 16.57
N PRO A 98 -5.02 -2.20 17.09
CA PRO A 98 -5.88 -2.41 18.24
C PRO A 98 -7.02 -3.36 17.88
N SER A 99 -7.43 -4.21 18.83
CA SER A 99 -8.47 -5.23 18.64
C SER A 99 -9.79 -4.68 18.07
N ARG A 100 -10.12 -3.42 18.37
CA ARG A 100 -11.27 -2.71 17.79
C ARG A 100 -11.26 -2.59 16.27
N ASN A 101 -10.11 -2.75 15.61
CA ASN A 101 -10.01 -2.72 14.14
C ASN A 101 -10.22 -4.11 13.51
N PHE A 102 -10.39 -5.15 14.32
CA PHE A 102 -10.49 -6.53 13.86
C PHE A 102 -11.85 -7.13 14.21
N TYR A 103 -12.29 -8.04 13.35
CA TYR A 103 -13.47 -8.87 13.56
C TYR A 103 -13.09 -10.30 13.17
N ASN A 104 -13.26 -11.25 14.10
CA ASN A 104 -12.85 -12.65 13.93
C ASN A 104 -11.39 -12.82 13.44
N GLY A 105 -10.47 -12.01 13.99
CA GLY A 105 -9.05 -12.07 13.65
C GLY A 105 -8.67 -11.44 12.30
N LYS A 106 -9.62 -10.82 11.59
CA LYS A 106 -9.38 -10.13 10.32
C LYS A 106 -9.61 -8.63 10.46
N PRO A 107 -8.81 -7.78 9.81
CA PRO A 107 -9.01 -6.34 9.86
C PRO A 107 -10.31 -5.97 9.13
N VAL A 108 -11.06 -5.02 9.70
CA VAL A 108 -12.34 -4.55 9.17
C VAL A 108 -12.11 -3.60 7.99
N ILE A 109 -12.91 -3.66 6.93
CA ILE A 109 -12.84 -2.73 5.80
C ILE A 109 -12.93 -1.28 6.31
N GLY A 110 -12.13 -0.39 5.72
CA GLY A 110 -11.99 1.01 6.10
C GLY A 110 -10.93 1.27 7.17
N SER A 111 -10.53 0.24 7.92
CA SER A 111 -9.45 0.32 8.92
C SER A 111 -8.06 0.26 8.27
N THR A 112 -7.06 0.67 9.05
CA THR A 112 -5.65 0.57 8.66
C THR A 112 -5.03 -0.63 9.37
N TYR A 113 -4.33 -1.47 8.61
CA TYR A 113 -3.55 -2.60 9.09
C TYR A 113 -2.06 -2.29 8.98
N TYR A 114 -1.34 -2.46 10.07
CA TYR A 114 0.08 -2.12 10.18
C TYR A 114 0.96 -3.37 10.26
N TYR A 115 2.14 -3.31 9.66
CA TYR A 115 3.07 -4.43 9.59
C TYR A 115 4.52 -3.96 9.45
N TYR A 116 5.44 -4.85 9.79
CA TYR A 116 6.88 -4.67 9.62
C TYR A 116 7.37 -5.53 8.46
N LEU A 117 8.36 -4.99 7.73
CA LEU A 117 9.13 -5.71 6.73
C LEU A 117 10.61 -5.56 7.06
N THR A 118 11.30 -6.67 7.25
CA THR A 118 12.76 -6.66 7.40
C THR A 118 13.41 -7.54 6.35
N VAL A 119 14.63 -7.19 5.96
CA VAL A 119 15.41 -7.87 4.93
C VAL A 119 16.72 -8.28 5.59
N ASP A 120 17.13 -9.53 5.43
CA ASP A 120 18.43 -9.99 5.93
C ASP A 120 19.60 -9.52 5.04
N GLU A 121 20.80 -9.57 5.62
CA GLU A 121 22.03 -9.07 4.97
C GLU A 121 22.38 -9.81 3.67
N GLY A 122 21.82 -11.00 3.43
CA GLY A 122 22.11 -11.82 2.25
C GLY A 122 21.36 -11.37 0.99
N VAL A 123 20.39 -10.47 1.09
CA VAL A 123 19.62 -9.99 -0.05
C VAL A 123 20.31 -8.78 -0.70
N SER A 124 20.70 -8.93 -1.95
CA SER A 124 21.42 -7.90 -2.71
C SER A 124 20.52 -6.84 -3.36
N LYS A 125 19.29 -7.21 -3.74
CA LYS A 125 18.26 -6.30 -4.27
C LYS A 125 16.88 -6.79 -3.86
N TYR A 126 15.98 -5.85 -3.59
CA TYR A 126 14.59 -6.15 -3.23
C TYR A 126 13.65 -5.00 -3.62
N TYR A 127 12.38 -5.33 -3.82
CA TYR A 127 11.29 -4.38 -3.99
C TYR A 127 9.95 -5.00 -3.61
N ALA A 128 8.97 -4.17 -3.26
CA ALA A 128 7.61 -4.61 -2.96
C ALA A 128 6.64 -4.22 -4.09
N LEU A 129 5.67 -5.10 -4.32
CA LEU A 129 4.52 -4.90 -5.17
C LEU A 129 3.26 -4.95 -4.31
N VAL A 130 2.35 -4.03 -4.58
CA VAL A 130 1.03 -3.96 -3.98
C VAL A 130 0.00 -4.09 -5.09
N ASP A 131 -0.82 -5.13 -5.02
CA ASP A 131 -1.81 -5.47 -6.04
C ASP A 131 -1.19 -5.47 -7.46
N GLY A 132 0.01 -6.05 -7.55
CA GLY A 132 0.81 -6.16 -8.79
C GLY A 132 1.56 -4.90 -9.23
N LYS A 133 1.48 -3.79 -8.49
CA LYS A 133 2.14 -2.50 -8.83
C LYS A 133 3.30 -2.19 -7.90
N LEU A 134 4.35 -1.57 -8.42
CA LEU A 134 5.50 -1.16 -7.61
C LEU A 134 5.07 -0.23 -6.48
N ALA A 135 5.42 -0.60 -5.25
CA ALA A 135 5.10 0.16 -4.06
C ALA A 135 6.30 1.03 -3.67
N GLU A 136 6.23 2.32 -4.00
CA GLU A 136 7.34 3.26 -3.80
C GLU A 136 7.50 3.70 -2.33
N ASN A 137 6.44 3.61 -1.53
CA ASN A 137 6.40 4.11 -0.14
C ASN A 137 6.55 3.01 0.92
N ILE A 138 7.04 1.82 0.55
CA ILE A 138 7.31 0.75 1.51
C ILE A 138 8.74 0.88 2.04
N VAL A 139 8.87 0.89 3.37
CA VAL A 139 10.15 1.00 4.06
C VAL A 139 10.52 -0.36 4.67
N PHE A 140 11.76 -0.77 4.48
CA PHE A 140 12.31 -2.00 5.04
C PHE A 140 13.27 -1.68 6.18
N GLY A 141 13.17 -2.40 7.30
CA GLY A 141 14.11 -2.27 8.42
C GLY A 141 13.44 -2.42 9.78
N ALA A 142 14.25 -2.74 10.79
CA ALA A 142 13.80 -2.87 12.17
C ALA A 142 13.14 -1.56 12.66
N GLY A 143 11.92 -1.66 13.20
CA GLY A 143 11.16 -0.51 13.70
C GLY A 143 10.48 0.35 12.63
N SER A 144 10.68 0.08 11.34
CA SER A 144 9.97 0.78 10.25
C SER A 144 8.59 0.18 10.03
N VAL A 145 7.56 0.89 10.48
CA VAL A 145 6.17 0.44 10.33
C VAL A 145 5.60 0.84 8.98
N ASN A 146 5.02 -0.11 8.27
CA ASN A 146 4.25 0.09 7.06
C ASN A 146 2.77 -0.02 7.36
N SER A 147 1.92 0.47 6.45
CA SER A 147 0.48 0.38 6.64
C SER A 147 -0.26 0.25 5.32
N VAL A 148 -1.41 -0.41 5.38
CA VAL A 148 -2.40 -0.45 4.31
C VAL A 148 -3.75 -0.08 4.86
N ARG A 149 -4.50 0.73 4.11
CA ARG A 149 -5.93 0.94 4.37
C ARG A 149 -6.75 -0.03 3.53
N GLY A 150 -7.46 -0.94 4.18
CA GLY A 150 -8.25 -1.95 3.48
C GLY A 150 -9.55 -1.37 2.94
N LEU A 151 -9.53 -0.89 1.70
CA LEU A 151 -10.74 -0.41 1.00
C LEU A 151 -11.38 -1.51 0.15
N GLU A 152 -10.61 -2.54 -0.17
CA GLU A 152 -11.01 -3.72 -0.92
C GLU A 152 -10.87 -4.97 -0.03
N PRO A 153 -11.63 -6.06 -0.31
CA PRO A 153 -11.64 -7.24 0.55
C PRO A 153 -10.32 -8.03 0.55
N VAL A 154 -9.45 -7.80 -0.42
CA VAL A 154 -8.14 -8.46 -0.50
C VAL A 154 -7.11 -7.40 -0.85
N TYR A 155 -5.99 -7.46 -0.15
CA TYR A 155 -4.79 -6.69 -0.42
C TYR A 155 -3.63 -7.65 -0.62
N GLU A 156 -2.99 -7.60 -1.79
CA GLU A 156 -1.88 -8.49 -2.13
C GLU A 156 -0.54 -7.77 -2.00
N LEU A 157 0.28 -8.21 -1.04
CA LEU A 157 1.65 -7.74 -0.84
C LEU A 157 2.63 -8.82 -1.34
N GLU A 158 3.36 -8.51 -2.41
CA GLU A 158 4.45 -9.35 -2.89
C GLU A 158 5.79 -8.64 -2.63
N VAL A 159 6.75 -9.31 -2.01
CA VAL A 159 8.12 -8.81 -1.89
C VAL A 159 9.02 -9.72 -2.71
N ARG A 160 9.76 -9.15 -3.66
CA ARG A 160 10.70 -9.90 -4.51
C ARG A 160 12.11 -9.61 -4.07
N THR A 161 12.93 -10.65 -3.98
CA THR A 161 14.31 -10.58 -3.53
C THR A 161 15.26 -11.25 -4.52
N TYR A 162 16.50 -10.78 -4.58
CA TYR A 162 17.57 -11.33 -5.38
C TYR A 162 18.80 -11.54 -4.50
N ARG A 163 19.28 -12.77 -4.45
CA ARG A 163 20.50 -13.17 -3.74
C ARG A 163 21.61 -13.44 -4.75
N ASN A 164 22.87 -13.23 -4.33
CA ASN A 164 24.06 -13.59 -5.11
C ASN A 164 24.03 -13.07 -6.56
N LEU A 165 23.72 -11.78 -6.75
CA LEU A 165 23.93 -11.15 -8.04
C LEU A 165 25.43 -11.02 -8.30
N GLU A 166 25.99 -12.00 -9.00
CA GLU A 166 27.31 -11.87 -9.63
C GLU A 166 27.27 -10.65 -10.57
N PRO A 167 28.11 -9.63 -10.38
CA PRO A 167 28.20 -8.54 -11.33
C PRO A 167 28.73 -9.09 -12.65
N THR A 168 27.87 -9.21 -13.67
CA THR A 168 28.32 -9.48 -15.04
C THR A 168 28.87 -8.17 -15.64
N GLY A 169 30.03 -7.73 -15.15
CA GLY A 169 30.74 -6.55 -15.62
C GLY A 169 32.13 -6.92 -16.12
N ILE A 170 32.65 -6.16 -17.09
CA ILE A 170 34.04 -6.32 -17.52
C ILE A 170 34.93 -5.71 -16.42
N HIS A 171 35.58 -6.56 -15.62
CA HIS A 171 36.39 -6.14 -14.48
C HIS A 171 37.78 -5.58 -14.88
N SER A 172 38.28 -5.94 -16.05
CA SER A 172 39.49 -5.38 -16.65
C SER A 172 39.59 -5.76 -18.12
N VAL A 173 40.23 -4.91 -18.92
CA VAL A 173 40.68 -5.23 -20.28
C VAL A 173 42.19 -5.19 -20.26
N THR A 174 42.82 -6.36 -20.29
CA THR A 174 44.28 -6.47 -20.45
C THR A 174 44.60 -6.27 -21.93
N SER A 175 45.34 -5.21 -22.24
CA SER A 175 45.90 -5.04 -23.58
C SER A 175 47.23 -5.79 -23.60
N ASP A 176 47.23 -7.00 -24.16
CA ASP A 176 48.50 -7.66 -24.51
C ASP A 176 49.27 -6.73 -25.45
N GLN A 177 50.60 -6.70 -25.36
CA GLN A 177 51.43 -5.97 -26.32
C GLN A 177 51.21 -6.57 -27.71
N GLU A 178 50.58 -5.80 -28.58
CA GLU A 178 50.09 -6.32 -29.85
C GLU A 178 51.15 -6.27 -30.95
N PRO A 179 51.14 -7.24 -31.87
CA PRO A 179 51.97 -7.21 -33.06
C PRO A 179 51.62 -6.01 -33.94
N ASP A 180 52.65 -5.29 -34.43
CA ASP A 180 52.50 -4.11 -35.29
C ASP A 180 51.71 -4.38 -36.59
N ASN A 181 51.58 -5.66 -36.98
CA ASN A 181 50.88 -6.13 -38.18
C ASN A 181 49.39 -6.44 -37.99
N ALA A 182 48.76 -5.96 -36.93
CA ALA A 182 47.34 -6.23 -36.72
C ALA A 182 46.43 -5.66 -37.83
N ALA A 183 45.38 -6.42 -38.15
CA ALA A 183 44.37 -6.03 -39.13
C ALA A 183 43.62 -4.76 -38.70
N ILE A 184 43.32 -3.92 -39.68
CA ILE A 184 42.58 -2.67 -39.50
C ILE A 184 41.15 -2.88 -40.01
N TYR A 185 40.17 -2.33 -39.30
CA TYR A 185 38.75 -2.40 -39.64
C TYR A 185 38.15 -1.00 -39.65
N ASP A 186 37.14 -0.77 -40.48
CA ASP A 186 36.28 0.41 -40.34
C ASP A 186 35.25 0.23 -39.21
N LEU A 187 34.47 1.28 -38.90
CA LEU A 187 33.45 1.23 -37.86
C LEU A 187 32.29 0.25 -38.16
N SER A 188 32.17 -0.23 -39.40
CA SER A 188 31.21 -1.29 -39.76
C SER A 188 31.77 -2.70 -39.55
N GLY A 189 33.03 -2.82 -39.12
CA GLY A 189 33.69 -4.11 -38.90
C GLY A 189 34.29 -4.72 -40.17
N ARG A 190 34.31 -4.00 -41.30
CA ARG A 190 34.94 -4.48 -42.54
C ARG A 190 36.45 -4.26 -42.48
N ARG A 191 37.21 -5.30 -42.83
CA ARG A 191 38.68 -5.25 -42.89
C ARG A 191 39.15 -4.32 -44.01
N ILE A 192 40.08 -3.43 -43.68
CA ILE A 192 40.73 -2.49 -44.59
C ILE A 192 42.09 -3.07 -45.00
N THR A 193 42.26 -3.33 -46.29
CA THR A 193 43.48 -3.91 -46.88
C THR A 193 44.24 -2.94 -47.78
N GLY A 194 43.67 -1.76 -48.05
CA GLY A 194 44.26 -0.71 -48.90
C GLY A 194 44.59 0.57 -48.13
N ALA A 195 44.96 1.63 -48.86
CA ALA A 195 45.26 2.93 -48.27
C ALA A 195 44.07 3.48 -47.48
N MET A 196 44.29 3.82 -46.21
CA MET A 196 43.27 4.41 -45.35
C MET A 196 42.98 5.85 -45.79
N LYS A 197 41.69 6.15 -46.00
CA LYS A 197 41.22 7.53 -46.20
C LYS A 197 41.02 8.21 -44.84
N LYS A 198 40.90 9.53 -44.81
CA LYS A 198 40.55 10.28 -43.60
C LYS A 198 39.30 9.68 -42.92
N GLY A 199 39.39 9.38 -41.63
CA GLY A 199 38.31 8.72 -40.89
C GLY A 199 38.75 8.03 -39.59
N ILE A 200 37.79 7.39 -38.91
CA ILE A 200 38.03 6.63 -37.68
C ILE A 200 38.04 5.13 -38.02
N TYR A 201 39.05 4.44 -37.52
CA TYR A 201 39.25 3.01 -37.73
C TYR A 201 39.50 2.29 -36.42
N ILE A 202 39.37 0.97 -36.44
CA ILE A 202 39.67 0.08 -35.33
C ILE A 202 40.88 -0.75 -35.73
N LYS A 203 41.96 -0.64 -34.97
CA LYS A 203 43.07 -1.59 -35.00
C LYS A 203 43.14 -2.12 -33.59
N ASN A 204 43.27 -3.43 -33.41
CA ASN A 204 43.59 -3.95 -32.07
C ASN A 204 42.54 -3.60 -30.99
N GLY A 205 41.26 -3.61 -31.39
CA GLY A 205 40.15 -3.20 -30.51
C GLY A 205 40.14 -1.71 -30.13
N LYS A 206 41.14 -0.92 -30.52
CA LYS A 206 41.26 0.52 -30.22
C LYS A 206 40.89 1.36 -31.43
N LYS A 207 40.12 2.41 -31.17
CA LYS A 207 39.75 3.41 -32.20
C LYS A 207 40.92 4.38 -32.40
N PHE A 208 41.27 4.65 -33.65
CA PHE A 208 42.25 5.67 -34.01
C PHE A 208 41.77 6.47 -35.23
N CYS A 209 42.27 7.70 -35.37
CA CYS A 209 41.86 8.63 -36.40
C CYS A 209 42.98 8.85 -37.43
N VAL A 210 42.64 8.71 -38.71
CA VAL A 210 43.48 9.10 -39.84
C VAL A 210 43.00 10.48 -40.30
N ARG A 211 43.88 11.48 -40.26
CA ARG A 211 43.54 12.89 -40.53
C ARG A 211 43.67 13.27 -42.00
#